data_AF-A0A120GPB9-F1
#
_entry.id   AF-A0A120GPB9-F1
#
_cell.length_a   1.000
_cell.length_b   1.000
_cell.length_c   1.000
_cell.angle_alpha   90.00
_cell.angle_beta   90.00
_cell.angle_gamma   90.00
#
_symmetry.space_group_name_H-M   'P 1'
#
loop_
_entity.id
_entity.type
_entity.pdbx_description
1 polymer ?
#
loop_
_entity_poly.entity_id
_entity_poly.type
_entity_poly.pdbx_seq_one_letter_code
_entity_poly.pdbx_strand_id
1 'polypeptide(L)'
;MTNTTIEKMGIAAVPKPIVIGKDVTPPSENLDDDRLTDFNPREDGFDFYESLEGMLVQVANSITKSGRPQDYGKLVVIPGNMETTTAVGGVKITETDFNSERIILDIDDDKFVAKTGDQLTVGLYS
;
A
#
# COMPACT_ATOMS: atom_id res chain seq x y z
N MET A 1 17.07 7.17 -9.27
CA MET A 1 15.85 7.44 -10.04
C MET A 1 15.92 6.75 -11.41
N THR A 2 15.86 5.43 -11.40
CA THR A 2 15.52 4.64 -12.59
C THR A 2 14.01 4.57 -12.63
N ASN A 3 13.41 5.21 -13.64
CA ASN A 3 11.97 5.07 -13.87
C ASN A 3 11.69 3.61 -14.23
N THR A 4 10.79 2.95 -13.49
CA THR A 4 10.22 1.66 -13.89
C THR A 4 9.47 1.86 -15.20
N THR A 5 9.99 1.30 -16.29
CA THR A 5 9.35 1.36 -17.61
C THR A 5 8.38 0.21 -17.75
N ILE A 6 7.08 0.51 -17.87
CA ILE A 6 6.09 -0.49 -18.29
C ILE A 6 6.29 -0.74 -19.79
N GLU A 7 6.89 -1.88 -20.14
CA GLU A 7 7.01 -2.32 -21.53
C GLU A 7 5.67 -2.89 -22.01
N LYS A 8 5.00 -2.11 -22.87
CA LYS A 8 3.82 -2.57 -23.59
C LYS A 8 4.24 -3.60 -24.65
N MET A 9 4.00 -4.88 -24.36
CA MET A 9 4.28 -5.99 -25.28
C MET A 9 3.25 -6.15 -26.42
N GLY A 10 2.13 -5.41 -26.39
CA GLY A 10 1.04 -5.47 -27.38
C GLY A 10 0.63 -4.10 -27.93
N ILE A 11 -0.48 -4.00 -28.68
CA ILE A 11 -1.00 -2.69 -29.18
C ILE A 11 -2.13 -2.10 -28.32
N ALA A 12 -2.63 -2.84 -27.32
CA ALA A 12 -3.68 -2.39 -26.41
C ALA A 12 -3.20 -1.27 -25.45
N ALA A 13 -4.09 -0.36 -25.07
CA ALA A 13 -3.77 0.64 -24.06
C ALA A 13 -3.58 -0.03 -22.68
N VAL A 14 -2.65 0.47 -21.86
CA VAL A 14 -2.52 0.05 -20.46
C VAL A 14 -3.77 0.53 -19.72
N PRO A 15 -4.40 -0.31 -18.87
CA PRO A 15 -5.55 0.11 -18.08
C PRO A 15 -5.17 1.28 -17.15
N LYS A 16 -6.16 2.12 -16.81
CA LYS A 16 -5.95 3.14 -15.79
C LYS A 16 -5.71 2.46 -14.43
N PRO A 17 -4.83 3.01 -13.58
CA PRO A 17 -4.60 2.45 -12.26
C PRO A 17 -5.86 2.55 -11.41
N ILE A 18 -6.08 1.56 -10.56
CA ILE A 18 -7.01 1.66 -9.43
C ILE A 18 -6.30 2.41 -8.30
N VAL A 19 -6.92 3.46 -7.78
CA VAL A 19 -6.29 4.32 -6.77
C VAL A 19 -6.73 3.91 -5.36
N ILE A 20 -5.85 3.29 -4.60
CA ILE A 20 -6.05 2.94 -3.19
C ILE A 20 -6.04 4.20 -2.33
N GLY A 21 -7.05 4.36 -1.46
CA GLY A 21 -7.34 5.59 -0.72
C GLY A 21 -8.26 6.56 -1.47
N LYS A 22 -8.76 6.19 -2.65
CA LYS A 22 -9.71 7.00 -3.43
C LYS A 22 -10.81 6.16 -4.07
N ASP A 23 -10.43 5.18 -4.88
CA ASP A 23 -11.35 4.29 -5.59
C ASP A 23 -11.70 3.07 -4.73
N VAL A 24 -10.71 2.58 -3.96
CA VAL A 24 -10.84 1.48 -3.00
C VAL A 24 -10.10 1.83 -1.70
N THR A 25 -10.56 1.31 -0.56
CA THR A 25 -9.93 1.55 0.75
C THR A 25 -9.75 0.21 1.47
N PRO A 26 -8.52 -0.13 1.92
CA PRO A 26 -8.29 -1.36 2.66
C PRO A 26 -8.93 -1.30 4.06
N PRO A 27 -9.33 -2.45 4.63
CA PRO A 27 -9.67 -2.55 6.05
C PRO A 27 -8.47 -2.13 6.93
N SER A 28 -8.72 -1.45 8.04
CA SER A 28 -7.66 -0.92 8.92
C SER A 28 -7.22 -1.86 10.04
N GLU A 29 -7.96 -2.94 10.32
CA GLU A 29 -7.69 -3.81 11.48
C GLU A 29 -7.82 -5.28 11.11
N ASN A 30 -8.93 -5.63 10.47
CA ASN A 30 -9.27 -7.01 10.18
C ASN A 30 -8.39 -7.56 9.04
N LEU A 31 -7.75 -8.71 9.29
CA LEU A 31 -7.01 -9.44 8.26
C LEU A 31 -7.91 -10.47 7.58
N ASP A 32 -8.76 -11.12 8.37
CA ASP A 32 -9.62 -12.25 8.02
C ASP A 32 -10.47 -12.58 9.25
N ASP A 33 -11.79 -12.72 9.08
CA ASP A 33 -12.72 -13.09 10.16
C ASP A 33 -13.30 -14.51 10.05
N ASP A 34 -13.06 -15.20 8.94
CA ASP A 34 -13.73 -16.46 8.62
C ASP A 34 -12.80 -17.65 8.29
N ARG A 35 -11.48 -17.46 8.35
CA ARG A 35 -10.45 -18.43 7.97
C ARG A 35 -10.41 -18.69 6.46
N LEU A 36 -10.51 -17.64 5.65
CA LEU A 36 -10.38 -17.66 4.20
C LEU A 36 -11.47 -18.48 3.50
N THR A 37 -12.70 -18.48 4.02
CA THR A 37 -13.78 -19.33 3.46
C THR A 37 -14.70 -18.61 2.48
N ASP A 38 -14.96 -17.33 2.71
CA ASP A 38 -15.80 -16.44 1.92
C ASP A 38 -14.98 -15.23 1.48
N PHE A 39 -15.17 -14.81 0.23
CA PHE A 39 -14.44 -13.66 -0.33
C PHE A 39 -15.17 -12.34 -0.01
N ASN A 40 -14.62 -11.54 0.90
CA ASN A 40 -15.15 -10.27 1.39
C ASN A 40 -14.09 -9.15 1.43
N PRO A 41 -13.71 -8.58 0.28
CA PRO A 41 -12.65 -7.56 0.17
C PRO A 41 -12.97 -6.21 0.82
N ARG A 42 -14.17 -6.04 1.38
CA ARG A 42 -14.54 -4.83 2.13
C ARG A 42 -14.23 -4.94 3.61
N GLU A 43 -14.15 -6.16 4.13
CA GLU A 43 -13.97 -6.42 5.55
C GLU A 43 -12.64 -7.12 5.82
N ASP A 44 -12.16 -7.94 4.88
CA ASP A 44 -10.94 -8.73 5.04
C ASP A 44 -9.78 -8.18 4.23
N GLY A 45 -8.63 -8.04 4.90
CA GLY A 45 -7.40 -7.54 4.31
C GLY A 45 -6.85 -8.47 3.23
N PHE A 46 -6.91 -9.78 3.44
CA PHE A 46 -6.43 -10.75 2.43
C PHE A 46 -7.23 -10.65 1.13
N ASP A 47 -8.55 -10.68 1.23
CA ASP A 47 -9.42 -10.57 0.06
C ASP A 47 -9.31 -9.22 -0.63
N PHE A 48 -9.10 -8.14 0.14
CA PHE A 48 -8.85 -6.82 -0.43
C PHE A 48 -7.63 -6.85 -1.36
N TYR A 49 -6.50 -7.40 -0.91
CA TYR A 49 -5.30 -7.48 -1.74
C TYR A 49 -5.45 -8.49 -2.88
N GLU A 50 -6.10 -9.63 -2.67
CA GLU A 50 -6.42 -10.60 -3.72
C GLU A 50 -7.27 -9.96 -4.83
N SER A 51 -8.22 -9.09 -4.47
CA SER A 51 -9.05 -8.35 -5.43
C SER A 51 -8.25 -7.42 -6.35
N LEU A 52 -7.04 -7.02 -5.93
CA LEU A 52 -6.15 -6.12 -6.66
C LEU A 52 -4.98 -6.87 -7.33
N GLU A 53 -4.81 -8.18 -7.09
CA GLU A 53 -3.72 -8.94 -7.68
C GLU A 53 -3.77 -8.92 -9.21
N GLY A 54 -2.63 -8.57 -9.82
CA GLY A 54 -2.51 -8.43 -11.27
C GLY A 54 -3.11 -7.14 -11.85
N MET A 55 -3.62 -6.23 -11.02
CA MET A 55 -4.09 -4.91 -11.45
C MET A 55 -2.98 -3.87 -11.35
N LEU A 56 -3.02 -2.87 -12.24
CA LEU A 56 -2.21 -1.66 -12.06
C LEU A 56 -2.85 -0.83 -10.94
N VAL A 57 -2.08 -0.55 -9.88
CA VAL A 57 -2.57 0.19 -8.72
C VAL A 57 -1.72 1.42 -8.43
N GLN A 58 -2.31 2.37 -7.71
CA GLN A 58 -1.64 3.56 -7.22
C GLN A 58 -2.11 3.84 -5.79
N VAL A 59 -1.20 4.22 -4.88
CA VAL A 59 -1.57 4.67 -3.54
C VAL A 59 -1.73 6.20 -3.52
N ALA A 60 -2.89 6.70 -3.08
CA ALA A 60 -3.15 8.13 -3.00
C ALA A 60 -2.45 8.78 -1.80
N ASN A 61 -1.65 9.83 -2.09
CA ASN A 61 -1.03 10.73 -1.10
C ASN A 61 -0.40 9.98 0.09
N SER A 62 0.32 8.91 -0.19
CA SER A 62 0.64 7.91 0.83
C SER A 62 1.53 8.47 1.94
N ILE A 63 1.25 8.09 3.18
CA ILE A 63 2.06 8.43 4.35
C ILE A 63 3.00 7.28 4.66
N THR A 64 4.27 7.59 4.86
CA THR A 64 5.30 6.59 5.19
C THR A 64 5.14 6.13 6.63
N LYS A 65 5.02 4.81 6.82
CA LYS A 65 4.97 4.19 8.14
C LYS A 65 6.36 3.69 8.54
N SER A 66 6.82 4.09 9.73
CA SER A 66 8.04 3.56 10.33
C SER A 66 7.75 2.47 11.36
N GLY A 67 8.73 1.59 11.50
CA GLY A 67 8.74 0.44 12.41
C GLY A 67 9.71 -0.65 11.97
N ARG A 68 10.26 -0.54 10.75
CA ARG A 68 11.35 -1.37 10.24
C ARG A 68 12.43 -0.48 9.61
N PRO A 69 13.72 -0.86 9.68
CA PRO A 69 14.73 -0.27 8.80
C PRO A 69 14.25 -0.33 7.35
N GLN A 70 14.47 0.74 6.59
CA GLN A 70 14.38 0.66 5.13
C GLN A 70 15.54 -0.21 4.67
N ASP A 71 15.26 -1.49 4.48
CA ASP A 71 16.19 -2.44 3.91
C ASP A 71 15.71 -2.80 2.49
N TYR A 72 16.66 -2.94 1.57
CA TYR A 72 16.42 -3.44 0.20
C TYR A 72 15.39 -2.63 -0.60
N GLY A 73 15.42 -1.30 -0.51
CA GLY A 73 14.52 -0.44 -1.29
C GLY A 73 13.04 -0.64 -0.95
N LYS A 74 12.71 -1.17 0.24
CA LYS A 74 11.33 -1.41 0.67
C LYS A 74 10.81 -0.25 1.49
N LEU A 75 9.68 0.28 1.06
CA LEU A 75 8.98 1.37 1.70
C LEU A 75 7.62 0.89 2.19
N VAL A 76 7.35 1.04 3.49
CA VAL A 76 6.02 0.77 4.05
C VAL A 76 5.21 2.06 4.06
N VAL A 77 4.05 2.04 3.42
CA VAL A 77 3.15 3.19 3.34
C VAL A 77 1.72 2.81 3.71
N ILE A 78 0.91 3.84 3.97
CA ILE A 78 -0.55 3.74 4.04
C ILE A 78 -1.17 4.84 3.16
N PRO A 79 -2.36 4.64 2.57
CA PRO A 79 -3.15 5.73 1.98
C PRO A 79 -3.25 6.97 2.89
N GLY A 80 -3.03 8.16 2.33
CA GLY A 80 -2.95 9.39 3.12
C GLY A 80 -4.26 9.90 3.71
N ASN A 81 -5.38 9.28 3.33
CA ASN A 81 -6.70 9.57 3.88
C ASN A 81 -7.06 8.70 5.09
N MET A 82 -6.17 7.81 5.52
CA MET A 82 -6.38 6.96 6.68
C MET A 82 -5.64 7.47 7.91
N GLU A 83 -6.15 7.11 9.07
CA GLU A 83 -5.66 7.58 10.35
C GLU A 83 -4.31 6.96 10.73
N THR A 84 -3.47 7.78 11.37
CA THR A 84 -2.18 7.32 11.93
C THR A 84 -2.27 7.23 13.44
N THR A 85 -1.76 6.15 14.04
CA THR A 85 -1.90 5.88 15.49
C THR A 85 -0.69 6.29 16.33
N THR A 86 0.34 6.88 15.74
CA THR A 86 1.53 7.39 16.44
C THR A 86 1.69 8.90 16.26
N ALA A 87 2.28 9.58 17.26
CA ALA A 87 2.50 11.03 17.24
C ALA A 87 3.41 11.52 16.10
N VAL A 88 4.16 10.62 15.46
CA VAL A 88 5.06 10.92 14.34
C VAL A 88 4.47 10.51 12.98
N GLY A 89 3.16 10.22 12.92
CA GLY A 89 2.45 9.97 11.66
C GLY A 89 2.62 8.55 11.10
N GLY A 90 2.98 7.57 11.92
CA GLY A 90 2.93 6.14 11.59
C GLY A 90 1.75 5.42 12.25
N VAL A 91 1.52 4.17 11.89
CA VAL A 91 0.57 3.26 12.54
C VAL A 91 1.29 2.27 13.48
N LYS A 92 0.62 1.76 14.52
CA LYS A 92 1.19 0.91 15.57
C LYS A 92 0.51 -0.45 15.53
N ILE A 93 1.30 -1.53 15.55
CA ILE A 93 0.75 -2.88 15.72
C ILE A 93 0.28 -3.04 17.17
N THR A 94 -0.93 -3.56 17.35
CA THR A 94 -1.50 -3.93 18.64
C THR A 94 -1.90 -5.40 18.62
N GLU A 95 -2.44 -5.93 19.73
CA GLU A 95 -2.93 -7.32 19.78
C GLU A 95 -4.13 -7.55 18.86
N THR A 96 -4.91 -6.50 18.56
CA THR A 96 -6.14 -6.57 17.77
C THR A 96 -6.03 -5.89 16.41
N ASP A 97 -4.92 -5.21 16.14
CA ASP A 97 -4.70 -4.45 14.92
C ASP A 97 -3.29 -4.74 14.38
N PHE A 98 -3.24 -5.52 13.29
CA PHE A 98 -2.02 -5.83 12.55
C PHE A 98 -1.74 -4.88 11.40
N ASN A 99 -2.59 -3.87 11.23
CA ASN A 99 -2.50 -2.77 10.28
C ASN A 99 -2.56 -3.32 8.84
N SER A 100 -3.71 -3.94 8.51
CA SER A 100 -4.03 -4.52 7.20
C SER A 100 -3.92 -3.51 6.06
N GLU A 101 -4.04 -2.23 6.38
CA GLU A 101 -3.95 -1.08 5.48
C GLU A 101 -2.53 -0.71 5.08
N ARG A 102 -1.51 -1.41 5.60
CA ARG A 102 -0.11 -1.26 5.19
C ARG A 102 0.16 -1.86 3.82
N ILE A 103 0.82 -1.06 3.00
CA ILE A 103 1.32 -1.46 1.69
C ILE A 103 2.84 -1.42 1.72
N ILE A 104 3.49 -2.48 1.27
CA ILE A 104 4.95 -2.54 1.10
C ILE A 104 5.25 -2.31 -0.38
N LEU A 105 5.91 -1.20 -0.67
CA LEU A 105 6.34 -0.83 -2.00
C LEU A 105 7.81 -1.18 -2.15
N ASP A 106 8.14 -1.92 -3.20
CA ASP A 106 9.51 -1.99 -3.70
C ASP A 106 9.73 -0.78 -4.62
N ILE A 107 10.65 0.10 -4.24
CA ILE A 107 10.93 1.33 -4.99
C ILE A 107 12.21 1.26 -5.81
N ASP A 108 12.88 0.09 -5.85
CA ASP A 108 14.11 -0.15 -6.62
C ASP A 108 15.20 0.93 -6.41
N ASP A 109 15.26 1.50 -5.21
CA ASP A 109 16.25 2.51 -4.84
C ASP A 109 16.66 2.34 -3.37
N ASP A 110 17.73 1.57 -3.15
CA ASP A 110 18.34 1.33 -1.84
C ASP A 110 18.90 2.60 -1.17
N LYS A 111 19.00 3.71 -1.90
CA LYS A 111 19.50 4.99 -1.38
C LYS A 111 18.37 5.97 -1.07
N PHE A 112 17.13 5.65 -1.44
CA PHE A 112 15.99 6.49 -1.10
C PHE A 112 15.79 6.46 0.41
N VAL A 113 15.69 7.65 1.01
CA VAL A 113 15.48 7.80 2.45
C VAL A 113 14.15 8.48 2.66
N ALA A 114 13.24 7.79 3.35
CA ALA A 114 12.03 8.40 3.89
C ALA A 114 11.89 8.08 5.38
N LYS A 115 11.26 9.01 6.10
CA LYS A 115 11.02 8.95 7.54
C LYS A 115 9.55 8.74 7.82
N THR A 116 9.25 8.42 9.07
CA THR A 116 7.86 8.33 9.54
C THR A 116 7.14 9.64 9.30
N GLY A 117 5.92 9.56 8.77
CA GLY A 117 5.10 10.74 8.52
C GLY A 117 5.45 11.51 7.25
N ASP A 118 6.50 11.11 6.51
CA ASP A 118 6.78 11.69 5.20
C ASP A 118 5.61 11.39 4.25
N GLN A 119 5.10 12.43 3.59
CA GLN A 119 4.04 12.32 2.60
C GLN A 119 4.64 12.20 1.20
N LEU A 120 4.14 11.24 0.42
CA LEU A 120 4.54 11.01 -0.96
C LEU A 120 3.40 11.43 -1.88
N THR A 121 3.66 12.47 -2.67
CA THR A 121 2.63 13.11 -3.53
C THR A 121 2.73 12.67 -5.00
N VAL A 122 3.52 11.64 -5.31
CA VAL A 122 3.72 11.19 -6.69
C VAL A 122 3.24 9.75 -6.82
N GLY A 123 2.43 9.49 -7.85
CA GLY A 123 1.87 8.16 -8.14
C GLY A 123 2.99 7.14 -8.28
N LEU A 124 3.18 6.35 -7.23
CA LEU A 124 4.02 5.17 -7.24
C LEU A 124 3.23 4.12 -8.02
N TYR A 125 3.59 3.94 -9.29
CA TYR A 125 3.12 2.83 -10.09
C TYR A 125 3.94 1.61 -9.67
N SER A 126 3.30 0.66 -8.98
CA SER A 126 3.82 -0.69 -8.75
C SER A 126 3.59 -1.57 -9.97
#